data_AF-A0A2M8AJ42-F1
#
_entry.id   AF-A0A2M8AJ42-F1
#
_cell.length_a   1.000
_cell.length_b   1.000
_cell.length_c   1.000
_cell.angle_alpha   90.00
_cell.angle_beta   90.00
_cell.angle_gamma   90.00
#
_symmetry.space_group_name_H-M   'P 1'
#
loop_
_entity.id
_entity.type
_entity.pdbx_description
1 polymer ?
#
loop_
_entity_poly.entity_id
_entity_poly.type
_entity_poly.pdbx_seq_one_letter_code
_entity_poly.pdbx_strand_id
1 'polypeptide(L)'
;MSKKKKNPTRLKRKLLDKYRLVVLNEETFEERISIKLTRLNVFVLASLSTIILIALTTILIAFTPLREYIPGYSSTALKKKATELSYKTDS
;
A
#
# COMPACT_ATOMS: atom_id res chain seq x y z
N MET A 1 -1.67 46.94 -14.54
CA MET A 1 -1.11 45.57 -14.41
C MET A 1 -2.09 44.69 -13.62
N SER A 2 -2.88 43.84 -14.31
CA SER A 2 -3.98 43.08 -13.70
C SER A 2 -3.45 41.88 -12.90
N LYS A 3 -3.62 41.91 -11.56
CA LYS A 3 -3.34 40.76 -10.69
C LYS A 3 -4.37 39.67 -10.96
N LYS A 4 -3.98 38.63 -11.71
CA LYS A 4 -4.76 37.38 -11.86
C LYS A 4 -5.03 36.79 -10.47
N LYS A 5 -6.25 36.99 -9.97
CA LYS A 5 -6.78 36.32 -8.77
C LYS A 5 -6.90 34.83 -9.13
N LYS A 6 -5.88 34.02 -8.79
CA LYS A 6 -5.94 32.56 -8.91
C LYS A 6 -7.03 32.08 -7.96
N ASN A 7 -8.25 31.88 -8.48
CA ASN A 7 -9.40 31.45 -7.70
C ASN A 7 -9.16 30.04 -7.11
N PRO A 8 -8.85 29.90 -5.80
CA PRO A 8 -8.58 28.58 -5.20
C PRO A 8 -9.87 27.74 -5.03
N THR A 9 -11.02 28.29 -5.43
CA THR A 9 -12.36 27.74 -5.19
C THR A 9 -12.74 26.64 -6.18
N ARG A 10 -12.19 26.63 -7.41
CA ARG A 10 -12.55 25.63 -8.44
C ARG A 10 -12.02 24.23 -8.15
N LEU A 11 -10.78 24.13 -7.65
CA LEU A 11 -10.16 22.84 -7.28
C LEU A 11 -10.84 22.22 -6.05
N LYS A 12 -11.14 23.03 -5.02
CA LYS A 12 -11.84 22.56 -3.81
C LYS A 12 -13.24 22.02 -4.14
N ARG A 13 -13.98 22.67 -5.04
CA ARG A 13 -15.29 22.18 -5.50
C ARG A 13 -15.18 20.81 -6.17
N LYS A 14 -14.28 20.66 -7.15
CA LYS A 14 -14.06 19.38 -7.88
C LYS A 14 -13.65 18.19 -7.00
N LEU A 15 -13.00 18.45 -5.86
CA LEU A 15 -12.55 17.43 -4.91
C LEU A 15 -13.63 17.02 -3.91
N LEU A 16 -14.58 17.92 -3.63
CA LEU A 16 -15.70 17.73 -2.69
C LEU A 16 -16.98 17.24 -3.38
N ASP A 17 -17.00 17.19 -4.72
CA ASP A 17 -18.11 16.61 -5.48
C ASP A 17 -18.36 15.16 -5.02
N LYS A 18 -19.60 14.91 -4.59
CA LYS A 18 -20.06 13.63 -4.05
C LYS A 18 -20.56 12.76 -5.19
N TYR A 19 -19.93 11.62 -5.42
CA TYR A 19 -20.40 10.62 -6.36
C TYR A 19 -21.07 9.49 -5.56
N ARG A 20 -22.12 8.88 -6.10
CA ARG A 20 -22.78 7.72 -5.49
C ARG A 20 -22.62 6.54 -6.43
N LEU A 21 -21.88 5.53 -6.00
CA LEU A 21 -21.82 4.24 -6.66
C LEU A 21 -23.00 3.42 -6.15
N VAL A 22 -23.86 2.96 -7.06
CA VAL A 22 -25.02 2.15 -6.73
C VAL A 22 -24.91 0.85 -7.50
N VAL A 23 -25.08 -0.28 -6.82
CA VAL A 23 -25.22 -1.59 -7.44
C VAL A 23 -26.69 -1.98 -7.33
N LEU A 24 -27.35 -2.02 -8.48
CA LEU A 24 -28.76 -2.38 -8.62
C LEU A 24 -28.86 -3.83 -9.12
N ASN A 25 -29.86 -4.57 -8.66
CA ASN A 25 -30.24 -5.83 -9.29
C ASN A 25 -30.98 -5.52 -10.61
N GLU A 26 -30.61 -6.17 -11.71
CA GLU A 26 -31.16 -5.89 -13.04
C GLU A 26 -32.60 -6.39 -13.21
N GLU A 27 -32.96 -7.49 -12.56
CA GLU A 27 -34.30 -8.10 -12.68
C GLU A 27 -35.32 -7.47 -11.73
N THR A 28 -34.91 -7.15 -10.50
CA THR A 28 -35.81 -6.61 -9.47
C THR A 28 -35.70 -5.10 -9.29
N PHE A 29 -34.73 -4.45 -9.93
CA PHE A 29 -34.41 -3.02 -9.74
C PHE A 29 -34.18 -2.61 -8.27
N GLU A 30 -33.86 -3.56 -7.38
CA GLU A 30 -33.56 -3.26 -5.98
C GLU A 30 -32.10 -2.79 -5.82
N GLU A 31 -31.89 -1.67 -5.10
CA GLU A 31 -30.54 -1.23 -4.70
C GLU A 31 -29.98 -2.20 -3.67
N ARG A 32 -28.99 -3.01 -4.07
CA ARG A 32 -28.30 -3.95 -3.16
C ARG A 32 -27.23 -3.24 -2.34
N ILE A 33 -26.48 -2.31 -2.95
CA ILE A 33 -25.37 -1.61 -2.31
C ILE A 33 -25.34 -0.16 -2.82
N SER A 34 -25.26 0.82 -1.91
CA SER A 34 -25.18 2.25 -2.24
C SER A 34 -24.04 2.90 -1.45
N ILE A 35 -22.94 3.23 -2.14
CA ILE A 35 -21.72 3.79 -1.54
C ILE A 35 -21.53 5.22 -2.04
N LYS A 36 -21.41 6.18 -1.12
CA LYS A 36 -21.05 7.57 -1.47
C LYS A 36 -19.53 7.72 -1.49
N LEU A 37 -18.96 7.95 -2.66
CA LEU A 37 -17.53 8.13 -2.90
C LEU A 37 -17.24 9.60 -3.19
N THR A 38 -16.28 10.19 -2.48
CA THR A 38 -15.65 11.46 -2.88
C THR A 38 -14.25 11.15 -3.39
N ARG A 39 -13.72 11.96 -4.31
CA ARG A 39 -12.35 11.78 -4.82
C ARG A 39 -11.32 11.79 -3.70
N LEU A 40 -11.57 12.58 -2.65
CA LEU A 40 -10.75 12.62 -1.44
C LEU A 40 -10.83 11.31 -0.64
N ASN A 41 -12.03 10.76 -0.40
CA ASN A 41 -12.16 9.52 0.35
C ASN A 41 -11.51 8.33 -0.38
N VAL A 42 -11.69 8.26 -1.70
CA VAL A 42 -11.04 7.23 -2.53
C VAL A 42 -9.51 7.35 -2.45
N PHE A 43 -8.98 8.57 -2.51
CA PHE A 43 -7.55 8.79 -2.38
C PHE A 43 -6.99 8.37 -1.02
N VAL A 44 -7.69 8.71 0.07
CA VAL A 44 -7.31 8.31 1.44
C VAL A 44 -7.38 6.79 1.62
N LEU A 45 -8.43 6.14 1.10
CA LEU A 45 -8.56 4.69 1.17
C LEU A 45 -7.44 3.98 0.39
N ALA A 46 -7.13 4.46 -0.82
CA ALA A 46 -6.08 3.90 -1.65
C ALA A 46 -4.69 4.07 -1.02
N SER A 47 -4.39 5.24 -0.46
CA SER A 47 -3.11 5.48 0.20
C SER A 47 -2.96 4.64 1.45
N LEU A 48 -4.01 4.56 2.28
CA LEU A 48 -4.02 3.71 3.47
C LEU A 48 -3.84 2.22 3.10
N SER A 49 -4.56 1.75 2.08
CA SER A 49 -4.43 0.38 1.58
C SER A 49 -3.01 0.08 1.09
N THR A 50 -2.38 1.03 0.39
CA THR A 50 -1.00 0.91 -0.07
C THR A 50 -0.03 0.81 1.10
N ILE A 51 -0.18 1.66 2.12
CA ILE A 51 0.67 1.62 3.33
C ILE A 51 0.52 0.29 4.06
N ILE A 52 -0.71 -0.21 4.21
CA ILE A 52 -0.99 -1.50 4.84
C ILE A 52 -0.33 -2.63 4.05
N LEU A 53 -0.42 -2.62 2.72
CA LEU A 53 0.18 -3.64 1.86
C LEU A 53 1.70 -3.62 1.97
N ILE A 54 2.33 -2.45 1.98
CA ILE A 54 3.78 -2.30 2.20
C ILE A 54 4.18 -2.83 3.59
N ALA A 55 3.41 -2.51 4.63
CA ALA A 55 3.69 -2.99 5.99
C ALA A 55 3.58 -4.51 6.08
N LEU A 56 2.51 -5.10 5.54
CA LEU A 56 2.29 -6.54 5.53
C LEU A 56 3.36 -7.28 4.73
N THR A 57 3.73 -6.78 3.55
CA THR A 57 4.81 -7.38 2.75
C THR A 57 6.16 -7.29 3.46
N THR A 58 6.46 -6.17 4.11
CA THR A 58 7.69 -6.01 4.90
C THR A 58 7.75 -7.00 6.07
N ILE A 59 6.65 -7.15 6.82
CA ILE A 59 6.53 -8.13 7.91
C ILE A 59 6.74 -9.55 7.36
N LEU A 60 6.06 -9.89 6.27
CA LEU A 60 6.17 -11.20 5.65
C LEU A 60 7.61 -11.49 5.25
N ILE A 61 8.31 -10.56 4.59
CA ILE A 61 9.72 -10.72 4.22
C ILE A 61 10.60 -10.87 5.48
N ALA A 62 10.38 -10.06 6.52
CA ALA A 62 11.22 -10.06 7.72
C ALA A 62 11.14 -11.35 8.55
N PHE A 63 9.95 -11.97 8.61
CA PHE A 63 9.68 -13.18 9.41
C PHE A 63 9.77 -14.50 8.61
N THR A 64 9.94 -14.43 7.30
CA THR A 64 10.09 -15.62 6.44
C THR A 64 11.52 -15.73 5.91
N PRO A 65 11.96 -16.90 5.40
CA PRO A 65 13.27 -17.03 4.75
C PRO A 65 13.39 -16.21 3.46
N LEU A 66 12.33 -15.53 2.99
CA LEU A 66 12.37 -14.62 1.84
C LEU A 66 13.47 -13.55 1.99
N ARG A 67 13.75 -13.07 3.21
CA ARG A 67 14.85 -12.11 3.44
C ARG A 67 16.22 -12.66 3.09
N GLU A 68 16.44 -13.97 3.20
CA GLU A 68 17.75 -14.60 2.96
C GLU A 68 18.09 -14.73 1.46
N TYR A 69 17.08 -14.56 0.60
CA TYR A 69 17.27 -14.48 -0.86
C TYR A 69 17.74 -13.09 -1.33
N ILE A 70 17.72 -12.10 -0.44
CA ILE A 70 18.22 -10.75 -0.74
C ILE A 70 19.75 -10.76 -0.55
N PRO A 71 20.56 -10.52 -1.61
CA PRO A 71 22.01 -10.47 -1.48
C PRO A 71 22.41 -9.39 -0.46
N GLY A 72 23.24 -9.76 0.52
CA GLY A 72 23.62 -8.91 1.66
C GLY A 72 22.96 -9.32 2.99
N TYR A 73 21.82 -10.02 2.95
CA TYR A 73 21.21 -10.66 4.12
C TYR A 73 21.68 -12.11 4.23
N SER A 74 22.91 -12.29 4.70
CA SER A 74 23.45 -13.64 4.96
C SER A 74 22.52 -14.42 5.88
N SER A 75 22.10 -15.62 5.47
CA SER A 75 21.36 -16.49 6.37
C SER A 75 22.18 -16.76 7.64
N THR A 76 21.51 -16.76 8.79
CA THR A 76 22.16 -17.02 10.08
C THR A 76 22.81 -18.40 10.08
N ALA A 77 22.21 -19.36 9.37
CA ALA A 77 22.75 -20.70 9.15
C ALA A 77 24.07 -20.71 8.37
N LEU A 78 24.18 -19.95 7.26
CA LEU A 78 25.43 -19.90 6.47
C LEU A 78 26.55 -19.19 7.24
N LYS A 79 26.25 -18.10 7.95
CA LYS A 79 27.23 -17.44 8.83
C LYS A 79 27.78 -18.39 9.87
N LYS A 80 26.91 -19.11 10.57
CA LYS A 80 27.30 -20.08 11.61
C LYS A 80 28.17 -21.20 11.02
N LYS A 81 27.79 -21.74 9.87
CA LYS A 81 28.54 -22.80 9.18
C LYS A 81 29.91 -22.33 8.72
N ALA A 82 30.02 -21.11 8.19
CA ALA A 82 31.29 -20.53 7.78
C ALA A 82 32.24 -20.34 8.98
N THR A 83 31.74 -19.84 10.11
CA THR A 83 32.55 -19.70 11.34
C THR A 83 33.04 -21.06 11.84
N GLU A 84 32.18 -22.08 11.85
CA GLU A 84 32.57 -23.44 12.26
C GLU A 84 33.63 -24.05 11.32
N LEU A 85 33.45 -23.88 9.99
CA LEU A 85 34.40 -24.35 8.99
C LEU A 85 35.75 -23.63 9.10
N SER A 86 35.76 -22.31 9.32
CA SER A 86 36.99 -21.56 9.56
C SER A 86 37.72 -22.07 10.80
N TYR A 87 37.00 -22.30 11.90
CA TYR A 87 37.61 -22.86 13.12
C TYR A 87 38.23 -24.25 12.89
N LYS A 88 37.54 -25.11 12.14
CA LYS A 88 38.04 -26.45 11.78
C LYS A 88 39.21 -26.45 10.80
N THR A 89 39.32 -25.44 9.94
CA THR A 89 40.39 -25.35 8.93
C THR A 89 41.66 -24.75 9.54
N ASP A 90 41.52 -23.93 10.57
CA ASP A 90 42.62 -23.28 11.30
C ASP A 90 43.19 -24.15 12.44
N SER A 91 42.50 -25.25 12.78
CA SER A 91 42.98 -26.31 13.70
C SER A 91 43.68 -27.42 12.94
#